data_AF-A0A1F5B6X8-F1
#
_entry.id   AF-A0A1F5B6X8-F1
#
_cell.length_a   1.000
_cell.length_b   1.000
_cell.length_c   1.000
_cell.angle_alpha   90.00
_cell.angle_beta   90.00
_cell.angle_gamma   90.00
#
_symmetry.space_group_name_H-M   'P 1'
#
loop_
_entity.id
_entity.type
_entity.pdbx_description
1 polymer ?
#
loop_
_entity_poly.entity_id
_entity_poly.type
_entity_poly.pdbx_seq_one_letter_code
_entity_poly.pdbx_strand_id
1 'polypeptide(L)'
;MKMYRAAALVLAAGFLVVGLLFLAIPEGIISFFNRLSGSLGLPESQPVGRPFFLVLASGYMYMVSLLAWLMFRYPENKTFPMLLFQGKLATALLSLGFFLAHRPFLI
;
A
#
# COMPACT_ATOMS: atom_id res chain seq x y z
N MET A 1 -25.00 3.36 -5.14
CA MET A 1 -24.66 2.07 -4.46
C MET A 1 -23.91 1.06 -5.33
N LYS A 2 -24.35 0.72 -6.55
CA LYS A 2 -23.62 -0.26 -7.41
C LYS A 2 -22.17 0.15 -7.71
N MET A 3 -21.94 1.40 -8.11
CA MET A 3 -20.60 1.94 -8.39
C MET A 3 -19.68 1.88 -7.16
N TYR A 4 -20.19 2.29 -5.99
CA TYR A 4 -19.44 2.25 -4.73
C TYR A 4 -18.98 0.84 -4.37
N ARG A 5 -19.87 -0.15 -4.52
CA ARG A 5 -19.55 -1.57 -4.28
C ARG A 5 -18.50 -2.06 -5.27
N ALA A 6 -18.62 -1.72 -6.56
CA ALA A 6 -17.60 -2.09 -7.54
C ALA A 6 -16.23 -1.48 -7.20
N ALA A 7 -16.19 -0.19 -6.84
CA ALA A 7 -14.96 0.47 -6.42
C ALA A 7 -14.35 -0.19 -5.16
N ALA A 8 -15.18 -0.51 -4.15
CA ALA A 8 -14.75 -1.19 -2.94
C ALA A 8 -14.16 -2.58 -3.24
N LEU A 9 -14.77 -3.33 -4.16
CA LEU A 9 -14.27 -4.65 -4.57
C LEU A 9 -12.93 -4.55 -5.32
N VAL A 10 -12.81 -3.58 -6.25
CA VAL A 10 -11.55 -3.32 -6.96
C VAL A 10 -10.44 -2.92 -6.00
N LEU A 11 -10.74 -2.08 -5.00
CA LEU A 11 -9.79 -1.73 -3.95
C LEU A 11 -9.37 -2.95 -3.12
N ALA A 12 -10.32 -3.78 -2.69
CA ALA A 12 -10.04 -4.98 -1.91
C ALA A 12 -9.13 -5.95 -2.68
N ALA A 13 -9.46 -6.22 -3.95
CA ALA A 13 -8.64 -7.07 -4.81
C ALA A 13 -7.26 -6.46 -5.08
N GLY A 14 -7.20 -5.16 -5.36
CA GLY A 14 -5.94 -4.45 -5.63
C GLY A 14 -4.99 -4.51 -4.44
N PHE A 15 -5.47 -4.21 -3.23
CA PHE A 15 -4.64 -4.29 -2.02
C PHE A 15 -4.18 -5.72 -1.72
N LEU A 16 -5.05 -6.70 -1.92
CA LEU A 16 -4.72 -8.11 -1.70
C LEU A 16 -3.64 -8.56 -2.67
N VAL A 17 -3.80 -8.28 -3.96
CA VAL A 17 -2.83 -8.64 -5.01
C VAL A 17 -1.49 -7.97 -4.73
N VAL A 18 -1.47 -6.67 -4.42
CA VAL A 18 -0.23 -5.96 -4.08
C VAL A 18 0.44 -6.57 -2.83
N GLY A 19 -0.33 -6.88 -1.79
CA GLY A 19 0.18 -7.51 -0.57
C GLY A 19 0.78 -8.90 -0.85
N LEU A 20 0.10 -9.73 -1.64
CA LEU A 20 0.58 -11.05 -2.03
C LEU A 20 1.84 -10.99 -2.89
N LEU A 21 1.90 -10.06 -3.84
CA LEU A 21 3.10 -9.86 -4.66
C LEU A 21 4.28 -9.41 -3.80
N PHE A 22 4.08 -8.49 -2.86
CA PHE A 22 5.13 -8.02 -1.96
C PHE A 22 5.61 -9.12 -1.00
N LEU A 23 4.74 -10.04 -0.60
CA LEU A 23 5.09 -11.18 0.23
C LEU A 23 5.85 -12.26 -0.57
N ALA A 24 5.45 -12.50 -1.82
CA ALA A 24 6.04 -13.55 -2.66
C ALA A 24 7.39 -13.14 -3.28
N ILE A 25 7.51 -11.89 -3.73
CA ILE A 25 8.67 -11.39 -4.49
C ILE A 25 9.10 -9.98 -4.05
N PRO A 26 9.42 -9.77 -2.76
CA PRO A 26 9.74 -8.43 -2.21
C PRO A 26 10.91 -7.76 -2.95
N GLU A 27 12.00 -8.49 -3.19
CA GLU A 27 13.20 -7.97 -3.85
C GLU A 27 12.93 -7.57 -5.30
N GLY A 28 12.07 -8.32 -5.99
CA GLY A 28 11.65 -8.02 -7.35
C GLY A 28 10.88 -6.70 -7.42
N ILE A 29 9.99 -6.45 -6.45
CA ILE A 29 9.25 -5.18 -6.37
C ILE A 29 10.21 -4.02 -6.06
N ILE A 30 11.08 -4.16 -5.06
CA ILE A 30 12.04 -3.10 -4.71
C ILE A 30 12.94 -2.79 -5.91
N SER A 31 13.42 -3.81 -6.62
CA SER A 31 14.27 -3.65 -7.81
C SER A 31 13.53 -2.95 -8.95
N PHE A 32 12.24 -3.23 -9.16
CA PHE A 32 11.43 -2.53 -10.16
C PHE A 32 11.33 -1.03 -9.83
N PHE A 33 11.03 -0.69 -8.58
CA PHE A 33 10.97 0.71 -8.15
C PHE A 33 12.33 1.40 -8.18
N ASN A 34 13.43 0.70 -7.88
CA ASN A 34 14.77 1.27 -8.03
C ASN A 34 15.11 1.61 -9.49
N ARG A 35 14.72 0.78 -10.47
CA ARG A 35 14.88 1.12 -11.89
C ARG A 35 14.10 2.37 -12.27
N LEU A 36 12.89 2.51 -11.73
CA LEU A 36 12.07 3.70 -11.94
C LEU A 36 12.70 4.94 -11.28
N SER A 37 13.20 4.81 -10.03
CA SER A 37 13.96 5.84 -9.32
C SER A 37 15.19 6.30 -10.09
N GLY A 38 15.96 5.36 -10.63
CA GLY A 38 17.13 5.65 -11.44
C GLY A 38 16.81 6.52 -12.66
N SER A 39 15.67 6.26 -13.32
CA SER A 39 15.20 7.10 -14.44
C SER A 39 14.82 8.53 -14.03
N LEU A 40 14.51 8.73 -12.75
CA LEU A 40 14.14 10.02 -12.15
C LEU A 40 15.31 10.70 -11.42
N GLY A 41 16.51 10.10 -11.45
CA GLY A 41 17.69 10.61 -10.72
C GLY A 41 17.60 10.46 -9.20
N LEU A 42 16.69 9.61 -8.70
CA LEU A 42 16.51 9.34 -7.28
C LEU A 42 17.47 8.23 -6.81
N PRO A 43 17.95 8.29 -5.56
CA PRO A 43 18.83 7.26 -5.01
C PRO A 43 18.10 5.90 -4.94
N GLU A 44 18.85 4.81 -5.07
CA GLU A 44 18.31 3.45 -4.97
C GLU A 44 18.25 2.98 -3.50
N SER A 45 17.15 2.33 -3.13
CA SER A 45 17.05 1.69 -1.82
C SER A 45 17.72 0.30 -1.84
N GLN A 46 18.19 -0.18 -0.69
CA GLN A 46 18.78 -1.52 -0.62
C GLN A 46 17.71 -2.58 -0.93
N PRO A 47 17.96 -3.52 -1.84
CA PRO A 47 16.95 -4.52 -2.25
C PRO A 47 16.62 -5.54 -1.16
N VAL A 48 17.30 -5.50 -0.01
CA VAL A 48 17.04 -6.39 1.12
C VAL A 48 15.79 -5.91 1.87
N GLY A 49 14.67 -6.56 1.57
CA GLY A 49 13.45 -6.43 2.37
C GLY A 49 13.72 -6.89 3.80
N ARG A 50 13.84 -5.96 4.75
CA ARG A 50 13.97 -6.31 6.16
C ARG A 50 12.74 -7.14 6.57
N PRO A 51 12.89 -8.34 7.13
CA PRO A 51 11.77 -9.26 7.40
C PRO A 51 10.61 -8.62 8.18
N PHE A 52 10.96 -7.74 9.13
CA PHE A 52 10.00 -6.96 9.91
C PHE A 52 9.10 -6.06 9.04
N PHE A 53 9.68 -5.35 8.07
CA PHE A 53 8.92 -4.45 7.19
C PHE A 53 8.03 -5.22 6.24
N LEU A 54 8.47 -6.41 5.79
CA LEU A 54 7.63 -7.29 4.97
C LEU A 54 6.38 -7.75 5.74
N VAL A 55 6.55 -8.17 7.00
CA VAL A 55 5.42 -8.53 7.87
C VAL A 55 4.48 -7.34 8.09
N LEU A 56 5.03 -6.17 8.38
CA LEU A 56 4.24 -4.96 8.61
C LEU A 56 3.45 -4.54 7.35
N ALA A 57 4.12 -4.52 6.20
CA ALA A 57 3.50 -4.20 4.92
C ALA A 57 2.40 -5.20 4.55
N SER A 58 2.65 -6.50 4.72
CA SER A 58 1.68 -7.56 4.43
C SER A 58 0.47 -7.49 5.36
N GLY A 59 0.70 -7.28 6.67
CA GLY A 59 -0.37 -7.11 7.66
C GLY A 59 -1.22 -5.87 7.38
N TYR A 60 -0.59 -4.76 7.00
CA TYR A 60 -1.31 -3.56 6.59
C TYR A 60 -2.13 -3.78 5.31
N MET A 61 -1.56 -4.43 4.30
CA MET A 61 -2.28 -4.76 3.04
C MET A 61 -3.49 -5.65 3.32
N TYR A 62 -3.37 -6.65 4.20
CA TYR A 62 -4.50 -7.44 4.65
C TYR A 62 -5.58 -6.57 5.30
N MET A 63 -5.20 -5.68 6.24
CA MET A 63 -6.14 -4.79 6.93
C MET A 63 -6.92 -3.89 5.95
N VAL A 64 -6.24 -3.22 5.02
CA VAL A 64 -6.93 -2.34 4.05
C VAL A 64 -7.76 -3.13 3.04
N SER A 65 -7.36 -4.36 2.70
CA SER A 65 -8.15 -5.27 1.87
C SER A 65 -9.44 -5.67 2.59
N LEU A 66 -9.36 -6.01 3.87
CA LEU A 66 -10.49 -6.35 4.72
C LEU A 66 -11.46 -5.16 4.85
N LEU A 67 -10.96 -3.95 5.10
CA LEU A 67 -11.80 -2.75 5.18
C LEU A 67 -12.52 -2.47 3.85
N ALA A 68 -11.83 -2.61 2.71
CA ALA A 68 -12.43 -2.45 1.38
C ALA A 68 -13.48 -3.55 1.10
N TRP A 69 -13.23 -4.79 1.54
CA TRP A 69 -14.20 -5.87 1.47
C TRP A 69 -15.44 -5.59 2.33
N LEU A 70 -15.26 -5.05 3.54
CA LEU A 70 -16.35 -4.65 4.42
C LEU A 70 -17.16 -3.48 3.84
N MET A 71 -16.53 -2.54 3.14
CA MET A 71 -17.22 -1.51 2.35
C MET A 71 -18.10 -2.12 1.25
N PHE A 72 -17.62 -3.15 0.56
CA PHE A 72 -18.41 -3.87 -0.45
C PHE A 72 -19.61 -4.62 0.17
N ARG A 73 -19.39 -5.29 1.30
CA ARG A 73 -20.42 -6.09 1.99
C ARG A 73 -21.48 -5.22 2.68
N TYR A 74 -21.06 -4.15 3.33
CA TYR A 74 -21.90 -3.26 4.15
C TYR A 74 -21.76 -1.79 3.70
N PRO A 75 -22.28 -1.43 2.53
CA PRO A 75 -22.02 -0.12 1.92
C PRO A 75 -22.67 1.07 2.65
N GLU A 76 -23.67 0.83 3.50
CA GLU A 76 -24.30 1.87 4.33
C GLU A 76 -23.42 2.29 5.52
N ASN A 77 -22.45 1.46 5.91
CA ASN A 77 -21.59 1.72 7.05
C ASN A 77 -20.41 2.64 6.65
N LYS A 78 -20.50 3.90 7.09
CA LYS A 78 -19.49 4.95 6.80
C LYS A 78 -18.20 4.80 7.62
N THR A 79 -18.16 3.94 8.63
CA THR A 79 -16.96 3.76 9.47
C THR A 79 -15.84 3.09 8.69
N PHE A 80 -16.14 2.07 7.86
CA PHE A 80 -15.12 1.37 7.07
C PHE A 80 -14.37 2.26 6.08
N PRO A 81 -15.04 3.07 5.22
CA PRO A 81 -14.31 3.97 4.33
C PRO A 81 -13.54 5.04 5.10
N MET A 82 -14.03 5.49 6.25
CA MET A 82 -13.34 6.50 7.06
C MET A 82 -12.06 5.93 7.71
N LEU A 83 -12.10 4.70 8.22
CA LEU A 83 -10.90 4.02 8.73
C LEU A 83 -9.87 3.78 7.62
N LEU A 84 -10.33 3.33 6.44
CA LEU A 84 -9.45 3.12 5.29
C LEU A 84 -8.81 4.42 4.83
N PHE A 85 -9.58 5.51 4.77
CA PHE A 85 -9.08 6.84 4.44
C PHE A 85 -8.02 7.30 5.44
N GLN A 86 -8.29 7.23 6.75
CA GLN A 86 -7.33 7.62 7.78
C GLN A 86 -6.04 6.79 7.70
N GLY A 87 -6.15 5.48 7.51
CA GLY A 87 -4.99 4.60 7.35
C GLY A 87 -4.15 4.95 6.12
N LYS A 88 -4.78 5.26 4.98
CA LYS A 88 -4.06 5.66 3.76
C LYS A 88 -3.48 7.07 3.86
N LEU A 89 -4.18 7.98 4.52
CA LEU A 89 -3.70 9.34 4.75
C LEU A 89 -2.49 9.35 5.67
N ALA A 90 -2.54 8.64 6.80
CA ALA A 90 -1.43 8.55 7.74
C ALA A 90 -0.17 7.97 7.07
N THR A 91 -0.32 6.88 6.31
CA THR A 91 0.81 6.28 5.57
C THR A 91 1.34 7.21 4.49
N ALA A 92 0.47 7.90 3.73
CA ALA A 92 0.91 8.85 2.71
C ALA A 92 1.65 10.07 3.31
N LEU A 93 1.16 10.62 4.43
CA LEU A 93 1.81 11.73 5.13
C LEU A 93 3.16 11.33 5.70
N LEU A 94 3.27 10.13 6.29
CA LEU A 94 4.54 9.61 6.77
C LEU A 94 5.52 9.38 5.62
N SER A 95 5.09 8.74 4.52
CA SER A 95 5.93 8.55 3.34
C SER A 95 6.42 9.87 2.76
N LEU A 96 5.54 10.88 2.66
CA LEU A 96 5.92 12.22 2.21
C LEU A 96 6.91 12.87 3.17
N GLY A 97 6.68 12.77 4.48
CA GLY A 97 7.60 13.28 5.49
C GLY A 97 8.99 12.65 5.41
N PHE A 98 9.07 11.32 5.23
CA PHE A 98 10.34 10.61 5.05
C PHE A 98 11.04 10.99 3.75
N PHE A 99 10.29 11.13 2.66
CA PHE A 99 10.82 11.56 1.37
C PHE A 99 11.49 12.94 1.46
N LEU A 100 10.88 13.88 2.19
CA LEU A 100 11.41 15.24 2.37
C LEU A 100 12.56 15.31 3.39
N ALA A 101 12.52 14.51 4.47
CA ALA A 101 13.42 14.68 5.62
C ALA A 101 14.65 13.77 5.64
N HIS A 102 14.63 12.61 4.99
CA HIS A 102 15.73 11.63 5.07
C HIS A 102 16.47 11.46 3.74
N ARG A 103 15.82 10.83 2.77
CA ARG A 103 16.32 10.58 1.42
C ARG A 103 15.10 10.40 0.52
N PRO A 104 15.12 10.94 -0.71
CA PRO A 104 13.99 10.83 -1.62
C PRO A 104 13.98 9.45 -2.31
N PHE A 105 13.84 8.38 -1.53
CA PHE A 105 13.55 7.06 -2.10
C PHE A 105 12.08 7.03 -2.54
N LEU A 106 11.80 6.44 -3.70
CA LEU A 106 10.43 6.16 -4.12
C LEU A 106 9.75 5.05 -3.29
N ILE A 107 10.55 4.26 -2.55
CA ILE A 107 10.08 3.13 -1.73
C ILE A 107 10.88 3.00 -0.43
#